data_AF-A0A2V5SBC5-F1
#
_entry.id   AF-A0A2V5SBC5-F1
#
_cell.length_a   1.000
_cell.length_b   1.000
_cell.length_c   1.000
_cell.angle_alpha   90.00
_cell.angle_beta   90.00
_cell.angle_gamma   90.00
#
_symmetry.space_group_name_H-M   'P 1'
#
loop_
_entity.id
_entity.type
_entity.pdbx_description
1 polymer ?
#
loop_
_entity_poly.entity_id
_entity_poly.type
_entity_poly.pdbx_seq_one_letter_code
_entity_poly.pdbx_strand_id
1 'polypeptide(L)'
;MTIVDNLQKISNTIWELPATYKEGMRVPARIIATEKLVREMDEAVYQQISNVATLPGITRYALCMPDGHSGYGFPIGGVAAMDVHEGGVISPGGIGFDINCGMRLMTTNLTLDDVKPRLKEIVDLLFQCVPAGVGSHGFLKLSRSDFRDLVEQGARWCIEHDFGWNEDLELIEENGCIAGADAAKISERAVERGYNQVGTLGGGNHYLEVQVARPEDVRDKELAAKFGITIPNQIVVMFHCGSRGFGHQVATDYLQTFLKVMEPKYGIKILDRELACAPFDSPEGRDYFAAMKCGLNMSFANRQVILHRIREVFSQVFGRSAEELEMRMVYDVSHNTAKLERHVVDGKDKK
;
A
#
# COMPACT_ATOMS: atom_id res chain seq x y z
N MET A 1 24.82 -25.57 7.58
CA MET A 1 24.70 -24.84 6.30
C MET A 1 23.88 -23.61 6.58
N THR A 2 24.37 -22.45 6.17
CA THR A 2 23.56 -21.22 6.22
C THR A 2 22.45 -21.30 5.17
N ILE A 3 21.35 -20.58 5.35
CA ILE A 3 20.27 -20.55 4.34
C ILE A 3 20.82 -20.10 2.98
N VAL A 4 21.79 -19.18 2.99
CA VAL A 4 22.48 -18.67 1.79
C VAL A 4 23.18 -19.79 1.00
N ASP A 5 23.67 -20.84 1.65
CA ASP A 5 24.30 -21.98 0.98
C ASP A 5 23.29 -22.84 0.18
N ASN A 6 21.99 -22.70 0.46
CA ASN A 6 20.92 -23.40 -0.25
C ASN A 6 20.32 -22.58 -1.41
N LEU A 7 20.77 -21.34 -1.60
CA LEU A 7 20.31 -20.49 -2.69
C LEU A 7 21.02 -20.84 -4.00
N GLN A 8 20.24 -20.99 -5.06
CA GLN A 8 20.74 -21.09 -6.42
C GLN A 8 20.87 -19.68 -7.02
N LYS A 9 22.07 -19.31 -7.46
CA LYS A 9 22.29 -18.03 -8.14
C LYS A 9 21.82 -18.14 -9.59
N ILE A 10 20.75 -17.42 -9.93
CA ILE A 10 20.19 -17.36 -11.29
C ILE A 10 20.83 -16.25 -12.11
N SER A 11 21.07 -15.09 -11.48
CA SER A 11 21.79 -13.95 -12.08
C SER A 11 22.54 -13.16 -11.00
N ASN A 12 23.14 -12.03 -11.35
CA ASN A 12 23.81 -11.14 -10.38
C ASN A 12 22.86 -10.53 -9.35
N THR A 13 21.55 -10.52 -9.64
CA THR A 13 20.53 -9.91 -8.79
C THR A 13 19.33 -10.82 -8.54
N ILE A 14 19.40 -12.09 -8.93
CA ILE A 14 18.31 -13.05 -8.80
C ILE A 14 18.84 -14.34 -8.19
N TRP A 15 18.21 -14.73 -7.08
CA TRP A 15 18.52 -15.93 -6.31
C TRP A 15 17.25 -16.76 -6.13
N GLU A 16 17.40 -18.07 -5.99
CA GLU A 16 16.27 -18.98 -5.92
C GLU A 16 16.43 -20.00 -4.79
N LEU A 17 15.41 -20.14 -3.94
CA LEU A 17 15.22 -21.32 -3.11
C LEU A 17 14.42 -22.34 -3.93
N PRO A 18 14.99 -23.52 -4.22
CA PRO A 18 14.29 -24.52 -5.01
C PRO A 18 13.03 -24.99 -4.29
N ALA A 19 12.02 -25.45 -5.04
CA ALA A 19 10.79 -25.99 -4.44
C ALA A 19 11.04 -27.21 -3.53
N THR A 20 12.19 -27.88 -3.65
CA THR A 20 12.60 -28.99 -2.77
C THR A 20 13.21 -28.52 -1.45
N TYR A 21 13.41 -27.22 -1.24
CA TYR A 21 14.06 -26.66 -0.05
C TYR A 21 13.28 -26.96 1.24
N LYS A 22 11.94 -26.90 1.17
CA LYS A 22 11.05 -27.09 2.31
C LYS A 22 9.84 -27.92 1.90
N GLU A 23 9.46 -28.88 2.73
CA GLU A 23 8.28 -29.71 2.50
C GLU A 23 7.03 -28.83 2.35
N GLY A 24 6.19 -29.17 1.37
CA GLY A 24 4.96 -28.44 1.08
C GLY A 24 5.12 -27.25 0.12
N MET A 25 6.36 -26.82 -0.22
CA MET A 25 6.56 -25.83 -1.26
C MET A 25 6.00 -26.35 -2.60
N ARG A 26 5.15 -25.53 -3.22
CA ARG A 26 4.50 -25.81 -4.52
C ARG A 26 5.25 -25.18 -5.69
N VAL A 27 5.93 -24.07 -5.40
CA VAL A 27 6.76 -23.30 -6.35
C VAL A 27 8.09 -22.95 -5.68
N PRO A 28 9.14 -22.65 -6.45
CA PRO A 28 10.36 -22.05 -5.89
C PRO A 28 10.10 -20.64 -5.35
N ALA A 29 10.95 -20.17 -4.44
CA ALA A 29 10.94 -18.77 -3.99
C ALA A 29 12.09 -18.01 -4.66
N ARG A 30 11.82 -16.83 -5.22
CA ARG A 30 12.79 -16.03 -5.97
C ARG A 30 13.05 -14.70 -5.27
N ILE A 31 14.29 -14.48 -4.89
CA ILE A 31 14.77 -13.29 -4.19
C ILE A 31 15.48 -12.37 -5.20
N ILE A 32 14.98 -11.15 -5.33
CA ILE A 32 15.57 -10.11 -6.18
C ILE A 32 16.45 -9.25 -5.28
N ALA A 33 17.76 -9.46 -5.31
CA ALA A 33 18.70 -8.77 -4.44
C ALA A 33 20.14 -8.92 -4.94
N THR A 34 20.99 -7.92 -4.67
CA THR A 34 22.44 -8.08 -4.84
C THR A 34 22.97 -9.12 -3.85
N GLU A 35 24.15 -9.70 -4.13
CA GLU A 35 24.76 -10.67 -3.20
C GLU A 35 24.92 -10.11 -1.78
N LYS A 36 25.28 -8.83 -1.67
CA LYS A 36 25.39 -8.15 -0.37
C LYS A 36 24.06 -8.19 0.39
N LEU A 37 22.97 -7.77 -0.27
CA LEU A 37 21.64 -7.74 0.35
C LEU A 37 21.16 -9.13 0.76
N VAL A 38 21.40 -10.16 -0.07
CA VAL A 38 21.08 -11.55 0.27
C VAL A 38 21.80 -11.98 1.55
N ARG A 39 23.09 -11.64 1.69
CA ARG A 39 23.86 -12.00 2.88
C ARG A 39 23.46 -11.23 4.14
N GLU A 40 22.89 -10.03 3.97
CA GLU A 40 22.47 -9.14 5.07
C GLU A 40 21.00 -9.34 5.48
N MET A 41 20.16 -9.96 4.64
CA MET A 41 18.77 -10.28 4.99
C MET A 41 18.67 -11.24 6.17
N ASP A 42 17.72 -10.95 7.06
CA ASP A 42 17.41 -11.81 8.20
C ASP A 42 16.90 -13.19 7.76
N GLU A 43 17.24 -14.23 8.53
CA GLU A 43 16.77 -15.61 8.27
C GLU A 43 15.24 -15.72 8.20
N ALA A 44 14.53 -14.86 8.95
CA ALA A 44 13.07 -14.78 8.95
C ALA A 44 12.50 -14.51 7.55
N VAL A 45 13.18 -13.72 6.71
CA VAL A 45 12.73 -13.40 5.34
C VAL A 45 12.66 -14.67 4.50
N TYR A 46 13.72 -15.48 4.54
CA TYR A 46 13.79 -16.74 3.82
C TYR A 46 12.79 -17.77 4.33
N GLN A 47 12.59 -17.80 5.65
CA GLN A 47 11.60 -18.67 6.27
C GLN A 47 10.18 -18.29 5.82
N GLN A 48 9.84 -17.00 5.85
CA GLN A 48 8.53 -16.48 5.46
C GLN A 48 8.28 -16.69 3.97
N ILE A 49 9.20 -16.31 3.08
CA ILE A 49 8.98 -16.47 1.64
C ILE A 49 8.86 -17.93 1.21
N SER A 50 9.63 -18.83 1.84
CA SER A 50 9.48 -20.27 1.57
C SER A 50 8.20 -20.85 2.19
N ASN A 51 7.66 -20.27 3.26
CA ASN A 51 6.32 -20.63 3.75
C ASN A 51 5.22 -20.14 2.79
N VAL A 52 5.34 -18.92 2.25
CA VAL A 52 4.43 -18.38 1.22
C VAL A 52 4.37 -19.30 0.00
N ALA A 53 5.52 -19.84 -0.41
CA ALA A 53 5.63 -20.79 -1.51
C ALA A 53 4.86 -22.12 -1.30
N THR A 54 4.32 -22.38 -0.10
CA THR A 54 3.49 -23.55 0.20
C THR A 54 1.99 -23.33 -0.04
N LEU A 55 1.56 -22.07 -0.22
CA LEU A 55 0.15 -21.69 -0.24
C LEU A 55 -0.59 -22.27 -1.46
N PRO A 56 -1.83 -22.78 -1.30
CA PRO A 56 -2.60 -23.31 -2.41
C PRO A 56 -2.84 -22.27 -3.52
N GLY A 57 -2.74 -22.72 -4.77
CA GLY A 57 -2.93 -21.91 -5.97
C GLY A 57 -1.82 -20.89 -6.25
N ILE A 58 -0.72 -20.84 -5.48
CA ILE A 58 0.42 -19.97 -5.81
C ILE A 58 1.00 -20.32 -7.19
N THR A 59 1.32 -19.30 -7.98
CA THR A 59 1.78 -19.45 -9.36
C THR A 59 3.24 -19.03 -9.52
N ARG A 60 3.99 -19.78 -10.35
CA ARG A 60 5.39 -19.56 -10.76
C ARG A 60 6.42 -19.48 -9.63
N TYR A 61 6.37 -18.43 -8.80
CA TYR A 61 7.32 -18.15 -7.73
C TYR A 61 6.65 -17.40 -6.57
N ALA A 62 7.11 -17.63 -5.35
CA ALA A 62 6.98 -16.64 -4.29
C ALA A 62 8.12 -15.62 -4.44
N LEU A 63 7.82 -14.34 -4.63
CA LEU A 63 8.82 -13.31 -4.92
C LEU A 63 9.14 -12.50 -3.66
N CYS A 64 10.43 -12.21 -3.44
CA CYS A 64 10.89 -11.27 -2.42
C CYS A 64 11.71 -10.16 -3.08
N MET A 65 11.32 -8.92 -2.82
CA MET A 65 11.97 -7.72 -3.34
C MET A 65 13.27 -7.38 -2.58
N PRO A 66 14.12 -6.47 -3.11
CA PRO A 66 15.43 -6.17 -2.52
C PRO A 66 15.39 -5.59 -1.10
N ASP A 67 14.28 -4.98 -0.73
CA ASP A 67 13.97 -4.39 0.57
C ASP A 67 13.26 -5.38 1.52
N GLY A 68 13.27 -6.67 1.17
CA GLY A 68 12.67 -7.75 1.93
C GLY A 68 13.12 -7.79 3.39
N HIS A 69 12.16 -7.78 4.33
CA HIS A 69 12.42 -7.91 5.77
C HIS A 69 11.24 -8.61 6.47
N SER A 70 11.44 -9.00 7.72
CA SER A 70 10.45 -9.78 8.49
C SER A 70 9.10 -9.06 8.54
N GLY A 71 8.05 -9.74 8.08
CA GLY A 71 6.66 -9.29 8.16
C GLY A 71 5.80 -10.18 9.06
N TYR A 72 4.49 -10.21 8.80
CA TYR A 72 3.52 -11.07 9.50
C TYR A 72 3.06 -12.20 8.56
N GLY A 73 3.64 -13.39 8.72
CA GLY A 73 3.45 -14.53 7.82
C GLY A 73 4.16 -14.40 6.47
N PHE A 74 3.89 -13.33 5.73
CA PHE A 74 4.65 -12.94 4.53
C PHE A 74 5.78 -11.99 4.93
N PRO A 75 6.93 -12.00 4.22
CA PRO A 75 7.91 -10.93 4.37
C PRO A 75 7.34 -9.63 3.80
N ILE A 76 7.68 -8.50 4.41
CA ILE A 76 7.48 -7.20 3.75
C ILE A 76 8.38 -7.17 2.52
N GLY A 77 7.90 -6.61 1.40
CA GLY A 77 8.53 -6.76 0.09
C GLY A 77 8.23 -8.11 -0.58
N GLY A 78 7.30 -8.90 -0.03
CA GLY A 78 6.80 -10.12 -0.65
C GLY A 78 5.77 -9.86 -1.75
N VAL A 79 5.80 -10.66 -2.83
CA VAL A 79 4.76 -10.72 -3.86
C VAL A 79 4.42 -12.17 -4.16
N ALA A 80 3.14 -12.51 -4.17
CA ALA A 80 2.66 -13.83 -4.54
C ALA A 80 1.37 -13.71 -5.36
N ALA A 81 1.35 -14.32 -6.54
CA ALA A 81 0.16 -14.42 -7.36
C ALA A 81 -0.52 -15.78 -7.13
N MET A 82 -1.80 -15.76 -6.78
CA MET A 82 -2.62 -16.94 -6.52
C MET A 82 -3.65 -17.08 -7.63
N ASP A 83 -3.68 -18.22 -8.31
CA ASP A 83 -4.68 -18.50 -9.35
C ASP A 83 -6.03 -18.79 -8.67
N VAL A 84 -7.00 -17.89 -8.84
CA VAL A 84 -8.31 -18.00 -8.17
C VAL A 84 -9.14 -19.19 -8.65
N HIS A 85 -8.86 -19.71 -9.84
CA HIS A 85 -9.54 -20.86 -10.43
C HIS A 85 -8.87 -22.20 -10.07
N GLU A 86 -7.62 -22.19 -9.62
CA GLU A 86 -6.86 -23.36 -9.19
C GLU A 86 -6.68 -23.42 -7.65
N GLY A 87 -7.71 -23.03 -6.91
CA GLY A 87 -7.72 -23.11 -5.45
C GLY A 87 -6.87 -22.05 -4.76
N GLY A 88 -6.61 -20.92 -5.43
CA GLY A 88 -5.92 -19.76 -4.90
C GLY A 88 -6.56 -19.25 -3.61
N VAL A 89 -5.71 -18.82 -2.69
CA VAL A 89 -6.10 -18.32 -1.38
C VAL A 89 -5.91 -16.81 -1.28
N ILE A 90 -6.59 -16.19 -0.32
CA ILE A 90 -6.33 -14.83 0.12
C ILE A 90 -5.91 -14.83 1.58
N SER A 91 -4.89 -14.04 1.92
CA SER A 91 -4.32 -13.98 3.28
C SER A 91 -4.15 -12.52 3.71
N PRO A 92 -4.68 -12.11 4.87
CA PRO A 92 -4.44 -10.77 5.41
C PRO A 92 -2.95 -10.50 5.68
N GLY A 93 -2.19 -11.51 6.09
CA GLY A 93 -0.75 -11.40 6.30
C GLY A 93 0.02 -11.08 5.02
N GLY A 94 -0.46 -11.54 3.85
CA GLY A 94 0.14 -11.24 2.56
C GLY A 94 -0.18 -9.88 1.97
N ILE A 95 -1.17 -9.18 2.54
CA ILE A 95 -1.54 -7.81 2.14
C ILE A 95 -0.96 -6.80 3.13
N GLY A 96 -0.88 -7.17 4.40
CA GLY A 96 -0.46 -6.30 5.49
C GLY A 96 -1.63 -5.69 6.26
N PHE A 97 -1.36 -5.29 7.49
CA PHE A 97 -2.37 -4.74 8.39
C PHE A 97 -2.75 -3.31 8.03
N ASP A 98 -1.79 -2.48 7.60
CA ASP A 98 -2.10 -1.17 7.03
C ASP A 98 -2.47 -1.33 5.55
N ILE A 99 -3.72 -1.75 5.32
CA ILE A 99 -4.29 -1.98 4.01
C ILE A 99 -4.20 -0.69 3.19
N ASN A 100 -3.68 -0.79 1.97
CA ASN A 100 -3.40 0.33 1.09
C ASN A 100 -2.55 1.44 1.73
N CYS A 101 -1.62 1.08 2.61
CA CYS A 101 -0.45 1.92 2.83
C CYS A 101 0.18 2.24 1.47
N GLY A 102 0.57 3.49 1.26
CA GLY A 102 0.94 3.95 -0.06
C GLY A 102 1.39 5.40 -0.08
N MET A 103 1.97 5.75 -1.22
CA MET A 103 2.65 7.02 -1.45
C MET A 103 1.84 7.88 -2.38
N ARG A 104 1.83 9.18 -2.13
CA ARG A 104 1.39 10.18 -3.11
C ARG A 104 2.48 11.22 -3.31
N LEU A 105 2.72 11.56 -4.57
CA LEU A 105 3.66 12.60 -4.97
C LEU A 105 2.92 13.69 -5.74
N MET A 106 3.27 14.94 -5.47
CA MET A 106 2.82 16.10 -6.24
C MET A 106 3.98 17.04 -6.55
N THR A 107 3.85 17.78 -7.63
CA THR A 107 4.79 18.83 -8.06
C THR A 107 4.26 20.21 -7.67
N THR A 108 5.11 21.22 -7.78
CA THR A 108 4.78 22.64 -7.71
C THR A 108 5.59 23.39 -8.77
N ASN A 109 5.22 24.61 -9.14
CA ASN A 109 6.09 25.50 -9.93
C ASN A 109 7.08 26.31 -9.08
N LEU A 110 7.31 25.91 -7.82
CA LEU A 110 8.27 26.53 -6.91
C LEU A 110 9.64 25.87 -7.01
N THR A 111 10.67 26.65 -6.70
CA THR A 111 12.06 26.19 -6.57
C THR A 111 12.50 26.20 -5.10
N LEU A 112 13.66 25.60 -4.83
CA LEU A 112 14.31 25.67 -3.52
C LEU A 112 14.47 27.12 -3.02
N ASP A 113 14.79 28.07 -3.90
CA ASP A 113 15.00 29.46 -3.50
C ASP A 113 13.69 30.15 -3.07
N ASP A 114 12.55 29.73 -3.61
CA ASP A 114 11.22 30.22 -3.21
C ASP A 114 10.82 29.69 -1.83
N VAL A 115 11.09 28.40 -1.58
CA VAL A 115 10.67 27.71 -0.35
C VAL A 115 11.62 27.97 0.82
N LYS A 116 12.93 28.07 0.58
CA LYS A 116 13.93 28.16 1.65
C LYS A 116 13.69 29.31 2.66
N PRO A 117 13.29 30.52 2.25
CA PRO A 117 12.96 31.61 3.19
C PRO A 117 11.71 31.34 4.05
N ARG A 118 10.79 30.48 3.57
CA ARG A 118 9.49 30.19 4.22
C ARG A 118 9.42 28.76 4.78
N LEU A 119 10.50 27.99 4.70
CA LEU A 119 10.51 26.56 5.02
C LEU A 119 9.99 26.26 6.43
N LYS A 120 10.41 27.05 7.42
CA LYS A 120 9.94 26.89 8.80
C LYS A 120 8.42 27.07 8.91
N GLU A 121 7.89 28.12 8.28
CA GLU A 121 6.46 28.42 8.29
C GLU A 121 5.66 27.32 7.59
N ILE A 122 6.13 26.83 6.44
CA ILE A 122 5.51 25.73 5.70
C ILE A 122 5.45 24.47 6.57
N VAL A 123 6.58 24.07 7.16
CA VAL A 123 6.65 22.85 8.00
C VAL A 123 5.77 22.98 9.24
N ASP A 124 5.81 24.12 9.93
CA ASP A 124 4.99 24.36 11.13
C ASP A 124 3.49 24.30 10.79
N LEU A 125 3.05 24.92 9.68
CA LEU A 125 1.65 24.89 9.23
C LEU A 125 1.23 23.51 8.73
N LEU A 126 2.07 22.80 7.97
CA LEU A 126 1.78 21.43 7.55
C LEU A 126 1.60 20.51 8.77
N PHE A 127 2.45 20.63 9.78
CA PHE A 127 2.34 19.85 11.02
C PHE A 127 1.05 20.17 11.79
N GLN A 128 0.61 21.43 11.77
CA GLN A 128 -0.64 21.86 12.40
C GLN A 128 -1.88 21.37 11.64
N CYS A 129 -1.85 21.43 10.30
CA CYS A 129 -3.01 21.16 9.44
C CYS A 129 -3.15 19.68 9.04
N VAL A 130 -2.07 18.89 9.12
CA VAL A 130 -2.05 17.46 8.80
C VAL A 130 -1.68 16.68 10.06
N PRO A 131 -2.66 16.25 10.87
CA PRO A 131 -2.38 15.58 12.14
C PRO A 131 -1.57 14.29 11.95
N ALA A 132 -0.49 14.18 12.72
CA ALA A 132 0.32 12.97 12.85
C ALA A 132 0.24 12.41 14.28
N GLY A 133 0.66 11.17 14.47
CA GLY A 133 0.67 10.48 15.76
C GLY A 133 -0.45 9.47 15.97
N VAL A 134 -0.25 8.61 16.97
CA VAL A 134 -1.21 7.57 17.36
C VAL A 134 -2.38 8.21 18.10
N GLY A 135 -3.60 7.91 17.67
CA GLY A 135 -4.82 8.44 18.31
C GLY A 135 -5.23 9.84 17.85
N SER A 136 -4.47 10.46 16.94
CA SER A 136 -4.83 11.76 16.36
C SER A 136 -6.13 11.68 15.57
N HIS A 137 -6.87 12.78 15.60
CA HIS A 137 -8.14 12.93 14.92
C HIS A 137 -8.01 13.79 13.68
N GLY A 138 -8.71 13.38 12.62
CA GLY A 138 -8.87 14.16 11.40
C GLY A 138 -9.75 15.39 11.62
N PHE A 139 -9.66 16.33 10.69
CA PHE A 139 -10.49 17.53 10.72
C PHE A 139 -11.92 17.27 10.22
N LEU A 140 -12.10 16.24 9.37
CA LEU A 140 -13.41 15.85 8.86
C LEU A 140 -14.30 15.36 10.00
N LYS A 141 -15.50 15.92 10.08
CA LYS A 141 -16.54 15.47 11.01
C LYS A 141 -17.49 14.56 10.27
N LEU A 142 -17.16 13.27 10.25
CA LEU A 142 -17.98 12.24 9.59
C LEU A 142 -18.92 11.60 10.61
N SER A 143 -20.17 11.38 10.22
CA SER A 143 -21.01 10.40 10.90
C SER A 143 -20.55 8.97 10.55
N ARG A 144 -21.05 7.97 11.28
CA ARG A 144 -20.78 6.56 10.94
C ARG A 144 -21.35 6.19 9.57
N SER A 145 -22.44 6.83 9.15
CA SER A 145 -23.03 6.60 7.81
C SER A 145 -22.13 7.18 6.74
N ASP A 146 -21.70 8.45 6.89
CA ASP A 146 -20.82 9.11 5.92
C ASP A 146 -19.50 8.34 5.76
N PHE A 147 -18.97 7.79 6.85
CA PHE A 147 -17.78 6.95 6.78
C PHE A 147 -18.00 5.66 5.98
N ARG A 148 -19.18 5.04 6.12
CA ARG A 148 -19.53 3.84 5.35
C ARG A 148 -19.62 4.16 3.85
N ASP A 149 -20.24 5.28 3.51
CA ASP A 149 -20.31 5.76 2.12
C ASP A 149 -18.90 6.07 1.59
N LEU A 150 -18.05 6.73 2.38
CA LEU A 150 -16.68 7.05 2.04
C LEU A 150 -15.85 5.80 1.75
N VAL A 151 -15.95 4.73 2.55
CA VAL A 151 -15.19 3.50 2.29
C VAL A 151 -15.72 2.68 1.13
N GLU A 152 -16.92 2.95 0.63
CA GLU A 152 -17.42 2.35 -0.62
C GLU A 152 -17.01 3.16 -1.85
N GLN A 153 -16.83 4.47 -1.71
CA GLN A 153 -16.59 5.41 -2.82
C GLN A 153 -15.13 5.91 -2.94
N GLY A 154 -14.32 5.75 -1.89
CA GLY A 154 -12.92 6.14 -1.88
C GLY A 154 -12.70 7.64 -2.10
N ALA A 155 -11.68 8.00 -2.88
CA ALA A 155 -11.35 9.39 -3.18
C ALA A 155 -12.45 10.12 -3.96
N ARG A 156 -13.35 9.41 -4.65
CA ARG A 156 -14.50 10.04 -5.32
C ARG A 156 -15.40 10.77 -4.33
N TRP A 157 -15.65 10.17 -3.17
CA TRP A 157 -16.40 10.81 -2.10
C TRP A 157 -15.79 12.16 -1.71
N CYS A 158 -14.46 12.22 -1.63
CA CYS A 158 -13.74 13.45 -1.29
C CYS A 158 -13.95 14.53 -2.36
N ILE A 159 -13.87 14.19 -3.65
CA ILE A 159 -14.09 15.16 -4.74
C ILE A 159 -15.52 15.69 -4.76
N GLU A 160 -16.52 14.83 -4.51
CA GLU A 160 -17.93 15.22 -4.42
C GLU A 160 -18.23 16.15 -3.22
N HIS A 161 -17.32 16.19 -2.24
CA HIS A 161 -17.38 17.06 -1.06
C HIS A 161 -16.30 18.16 -1.07
N ASP A 162 -15.84 18.55 -2.26
CA ASP A 162 -14.90 19.66 -2.50
C ASP A 162 -13.48 19.46 -1.92
N PHE A 163 -13.08 18.22 -1.63
CA PHE A 163 -11.73 17.89 -1.15
C PHE A 163 -10.78 17.51 -2.31
N GLY A 164 -10.55 18.45 -3.22
CA GLY A 164 -9.56 18.32 -4.30
C GLY A 164 -10.12 18.62 -5.67
N TRP A 165 -9.49 18.08 -6.71
CA TRP A 165 -9.85 18.35 -8.10
C TRP A 165 -10.26 17.07 -8.84
N ASN A 166 -11.16 17.18 -9.83
CA ASN A 166 -11.62 16.01 -10.60
C ASN A 166 -10.47 15.23 -11.27
N GLU A 167 -9.49 15.95 -11.79
CA GLU A 167 -8.27 15.39 -12.40
C GLU A 167 -7.40 14.58 -11.43
N ASP A 168 -7.53 14.79 -10.11
CA ASP A 168 -6.78 14.01 -9.12
C ASP A 168 -7.13 12.52 -9.23
N LEU A 169 -8.39 12.19 -9.57
CA LEU A 169 -8.84 10.81 -9.64
C LEU A 169 -8.09 10.02 -10.71
N GLU A 170 -7.80 10.61 -11.87
CA GLU A 170 -7.09 9.93 -12.98
C GLU A 170 -5.64 9.59 -12.65
N LEU A 171 -5.08 10.24 -11.62
CA LEU A 171 -3.70 10.09 -11.16
C LEU A 171 -3.59 9.22 -9.91
N ILE A 172 -4.70 8.62 -9.47
CA ILE A 172 -4.73 7.66 -8.38
C ILE A 172 -4.94 6.27 -8.94
N GLU A 173 -4.16 5.30 -8.45
CA GLU A 173 -4.40 3.89 -8.74
C GLU A 173 -5.88 3.50 -8.51
N GLU A 174 -6.45 2.69 -9.40
CA GLU A 174 -7.90 2.37 -9.42
C GLU A 174 -8.83 3.61 -9.55
N ASN A 175 -8.32 4.72 -10.08
CA ASN A 175 -8.99 6.03 -10.09
C ASN A 175 -9.48 6.46 -8.69
N GLY A 176 -8.74 6.05 -7.64
CA GLY A 176 -9.06 6.34 -6.25
C GLY A 176 -10.28 5.62 -5.67
N CYS A 177 -10.86 4.66 -6.39
CA CYS A 177 -11.99 3.87 -5.92
C CYS A 177 -11.98 2.45 -6.51
N ILE A 178 -11.61 1.47 -5.71
CA ILE A 178 -11.73 0.06 -6.13
C ILE A 178 -13.19 -0.40 -6.03
N ALA A 179 -13.68 -1.06 -7.08
CA ALA A 179 -15.08 -1.45 -7.19
C ALA A 179 -15.46 -2.66 -6.31
N GLY A 180 -16.70 -2.65 -5.81
CA GLY A 180 -17.27 -3.74 -5.02
C GLY A 180 -16.72 -3.84 -3.61
N ALA A 181 -16.21 -2.74 -3.05
CA ALA A 181 -16.15 -2.55 -1.62
C ALA A 181 -17.57 -2.68 -1.02
N ASP A 182 -17.70 -3.31 0.13
CA ASP A 182 -18.99 -3.55 0.79
C ASP A 182 -18.87 -3.25 2.28
N ALA A 183 -19.46 -2.12 2.71
CA ALA A 183 -19.40 -1.71 4.09
C ALA A 183 -20.15 -2.68 5.03
N ALA A 184 -21.06 -3.52 4.54
CA ALA A 184 -21.69 -4.55 5.38
C ALA A 184 -20.70 -5.63 5.84
N LYS A 185 -19.52 -5.72 5.22
CA LYS A 185 -18.46 -6.71 5.54
C LYS A 185 -17.41 -6.22 6.52
N ILE A 186 -17.51 -4.97 7.00
CA ILE A 186 -16.59 -4.40 7.99
C ILE A 186 -17.26 -4.37 9.37
N SER A 187 -16.48 -4.58 10.42
CA SER A 187 -17.00 -4.55 11.79
C SER A 187 -17.28 -3.13 12.28
N GLU A 188 -18.20 -2.99 13.24
CA GLU A 188 -18.41 -1.71 13.94
C GLU A 188 -17.12 -1.21 14.62
N ARG A 189 -16.29 -2.13 15.12
CA ARG A 189 -15.00 -1.80 15.70
C ARG A 189 -14.04 -1.19 14.68
N ALA A 190 -14.06 -1.67 13.43
CA ALA A 190 -13.27 -1.07 12.37
C ALA A 190 -13.75 0.37 12.10
N VAL A 191 -15.07 0.56 11.94
CA VAL A 191 -15.67 1.88 11.77
C VAL A 191 -15.26 2.82 12.90
N GLU A 192 -15.40 2.40 14.16
CA GLU A 192 -15.02 3.19 15.35
C GLU A 192 -13.57 3.65 15.36
N ARG A 193 -12.67 2.76 14.93
CA ARG A 193 -11.24 3.09 14.83
C ARG A 193 -10.92 4.01 13.66
N GLY A 194 -11.73 3.98 12.59
CA GLY A 194 -11.46 4.66 11.33
C GLY A 194 -12.06 6.05 11.17
N TYR A 195 -13.32 6.23 11.56
CA TYR A 195 -14.10 7.38 11.10
C TYR A 195 -13.56 8.74 11.56
N ASN A 196 -12.96 8.80 12.75
CA ASN A 196 -12.30 10.00 13.26
C ASN A 196 -10.84 10.16 12.79
N GLN A 197 -10.30 9.27 11.95
CA GLN A 197 -8.90 9.28 11.52
C GLN A 197 -8.70 9.71 10.05
N VAL A 198 -9.77 9.96 9.30
CA VAL A 198 -9.68 10.42 7.91
C VAL A 198 -9.06 11.81 7.85
N GLY A 199 -8.04 11.99 7.02
CA GLY A 199 -7.22 13.20 6.93
C GLY A 199 -6.04 13.23 7.92
N THR A 200 -5.51 12.07 8.33
CA THR A 200 -4.35 11.99 9.24
C THR A 200 -3.22 11.13 8.67
N LEU A 201 -1.97 11.46 8.99
CA LEU A 201 -0.80 10.67 8.59
C LEU A 201 -0.70 9.40 9.43
N GLY A 202 -0.71 9.57 10.75
CA GLY A 202 -0.44 8.49 11.70
C GLY A 202 0.96 8.43 12.27
N GLY A 203 1.37 7.22 12.64
CA GLY A 203 2.70 6.93 13.16
C GLY A 203 3.35 5.78 12.41
N GLY A 204 4.49 5.29 12.89
CA GLY A 204 5.29 4.30 12.18
C GLY A 204 6.16 4.97 11.12
N ASN A 205 6.22 4.41 9.92
CA ASN A 205 6.99 4.92 8.79
C ASN A 205 6.22 5.97 7.94
N HIS A 206 5.12 6.51 8.45
CA HIS A 206 4.30 7.51 7.76
C HIS A 206 4.88 8.91 7.92
N TYR A 207 4.86 9.69 6.84
CA TYR A 207 5.49 11.01 6.80
C TYR A 207 4.84 11.92 5.75
N LEU A 208 5.18 13.20 5.82
CA LEU A 208 4.94 14.21 4.79
C LEU A 208 6.23 15.01 4.65
N GLU A 209 6.79 15.01 3.46
CA GLU A 209 8.08 15.63 3.15
C GLU A 209 7.95 16.65 2.02
N VAL A 210 8.56 17.81 2.22
CA VAL A 210 8.85 18.77 1.15
C VAL A 210 10.24 18.46 0.64
N GLN A 211 10.34 18.06 -0.63
CA GLN A 211 11.54 17.54 -1.26
C GLN A 211 11.98 18.44 -2.43
N VAL A 212 13.24 18.27 -2.85
CA VAL A 212 13.83 19.02 -3.97
C VAL A 212 14.22 18.05 -5.08
N ALA A 213 13.63 18.21 -6.26
CA ALA A 213 14.05 17.50 -7.46
C ALA A 213 15.30 18.19 -8.06
N ARG A 214 16.47 17.68 -7.72
CA ARG A 214 17.75 18.26 -8.16
C ARG A 214 18.10 17.81 -9.58
N PRO A 215 18.57 18.70 -10.47
CA PRO A 215 18.90 18.33 -11.85
C PRO A 215 19.91 17.19 -11.98
N GLU A 216 20.87 17.08 -11.04
CA GLU A 216 21.89 16.03 -11.02
C GLU A 216 21.35 14.63 -10.72
N ASP A 217 20.19 14.53 -10.07
CA ASP A 217 19.55 13.27 -9.70
C ASP A 217 18.60 12.75 -10.80
N VAL A 218 18.25 13.60 -11.78
CA VAL A 218 17.36 13.24 -12.90
C VAL A 218 18.08 12.35 -13.91
N ARG A 219 17.74 11.06 -13.91
CA ARG A 219 18.32 10.05 -14.81
C ARG A 219 17.70 10.05 -16.21
N ASP A 220 16.40 10.30 -16.30
CA ASP A 220 15.65 10.42 -17.55
C ASP A 220 14.90 11.74 -17.56
N LYS A 221 15.43 12.71 -18.31
CA LYS A 221 14.88 14.07 -18.38
C LYS A 221 13.55 14.14 -19.13
N GLU A 222 13.38 13.30 -20.16
CA GLU A 222 12.15 13.30 -20.94
C GLU A 222 10.99 12.72 -20.13
N LEU A 223 11.24 11.62 -19.40
CA LEU A 223 10.25 11.03 -18.51
C LEU A 223 9.94 11.94 -17.32
N ALA A 224 10.96 12.56 -16.70
CA ALA A 224 10.75 13.51 -15.61
C ALA A 224 9.86 14.69 -16.03
N ALA A 225 10.07 15.23 -17.24
CA ALA A 225 9.23 16.30 -17.78
C ALA A 225 7.78 15.85 -17.99
N LYS A 226 7.54 14.60 -18.44
CA LYS A 226 6.20 14.03 -18.54
C LYS A 226 5.51 13.85 -17.18
N PHE A 227 6.29 13.70 -16.10
CA PHE A 227 5.80 13.69 -14.72
C PHE A 227 5.74 15.09 -14.07
N GLY A 228 5.91 16.17 -14.85
CA GLY A 228 5.78 17.54 -14.35
C GLY A 228 7.04 18.09 -13.66
N ILE A 229 8.15 17.34 -13.64
CA ILE A 229 9.45 17.83 -13.16
C ILE A 229 10.17 18.51 -14.33
N THR A 230 10.03 19.83 -14.42
CA THR A 230 10.37 20.62 -15.61
C THR A 230 11.35 21.77 -15.35
N ILE A 231 11.55 22.15 -14.09
CA ILE A 231 12.46 23.25 -13.70
C ILE A 231 13.56 22.75 -12.73
N PRO A 232 14.73 23.38 -12.67
CA PRO A 232 15.80 22.96 -11.78
C PRO A 232 15.45 23.23 -10.31
N ASN A 233 15.81 22.29 -9.42
CA ASN A 233 15.56 22.38 -7.98
C ASN A 233 14.07 22.58 -7.65
N GLN A 234 13.20 21.97 -8.46
CA GLN A 234 11.75 22.06 -8.31
C GLN A 234 11.32 21.44 -6.98
N ILE A 235 10.36 22.07 -6.32
CA ILE A 235 9.77 21.56 -5.10
C ILE A 235 8.69 20.55 -5.43
N VAL A 236 8.82 19.39 -4.82
CA VAL A 236 7.82 18.32 -4.85
C VAL A 236 7.43 17.98 -3.42
N VAL A 237 6.19 17.53 -3.22
CA VAL A 237 5.71 17.11 -1.91
C VAL A 237 5.33 15.65 -1.98
N MET A 238 5.93 14.85 -1.12
CA MET A 238 5.68 13.42 -1.04
C MET A 238 5.12 13.11 0.34
N PHE A 239 4.08 12.29 0.41
CA PHE A 239 3.57 11.83 1.69
C PHE A 239 3.16 10.37 1.64
N HIS A 240 3.26 9.75 2.81
CA HIS A 240 3.15 8.33 3.04
C HIS A 240 2.14 8.07 4.15
N CYS A 241 1.04 7.41 3.83
CA CYS A 241 0.10 6.90 4.83
C CYS A 241 -0.81 5.83 4.23
N GLY A 242 -1.53 5.14 5.11
CA GLY A 242 -2.48 4.11 4.75
C GLY A 242 -3.89 4.33 5.30
N SER A 243 -4.60 3.21 5.49
CA SER A 243 -5.98 3.14 5.97
C SER A 243 -6.10 3.25 7.50
N ARG A 244 -5.00 3.61 8.19
CA ARG A 244 -4.99 3.95 9.61
C ARG A 244 -5.46 2.77 10.48
N GLY A 245 -6.10 3.06 11.62
CA GLY A 245 -6.63 2.04 12.51
C GLY A 245 -7.75 1.20 11.89
N PHE A 246 -8.37 1.68 10.80
CA PHE A 246 -9.45 0.99 10.10
C PHE A 246 -8.96 -0.27 9.40
N GLY A 247 -8.00 -0.16 8.47
CA GLY A 247 -7.50 -1.33 7.75
C GLY A 247 -6.83 -2.33 8.68
N HIS A 248 -6.12 -1.86 9.71
CA HIS A 248 -5.56 -2.74 10.73
C HIS A 248 -6.65 -3.58 11.40
N GLN A 249 -7.80 -2.97 11.74
CA GLN A 249 -8.90 -3.71 12.35
C GLN A 249 -9.52 -4.70 11.37
N VAL A 250 -9.73 -4.32 10.10
CA VAL A 250 -10.22 -5.22 9.05
C VAL A 250 -9.30 -6.44 8.90
N ALA A 251 -7.99 -6.24 8.75
CA ALA A 251 -7.03 -7.33 8.68
C ALA A 251 -7.08 -8.23 9.92
N THR A 252 -7.17 -7.63 11.12
CA THR A 252 -7.25 -8.38 12.38
C THR A 252 -8.52 -9.24 12.45
N ASP A 253 -9.68 -8.70 12.07
CA ASP A 253 -10.97 -9.39 12.15
C ASP A 253 -10.99 -10.62 11.23
N TYR A 254 -10.50 -10.47 10.00
CA TYR A 254 -10.47 -11.58 9.03
C TYR A 254 -9.35 -12.58 9.30
N LEU A 255 -8.23 -12.16 9.88
CA LEU A 255 -7.21 -13.08 10.39
C LEU A 255 -7.82 -14.03 11.43
N GLN A 256 -8.56 -13.50 12.40
CA GLN A 256 -9.23 -14.31 13.43
C GLN A 256 -10.31 -15.22 12.85
N THR A 257 -11.00 -14.77 11.80
CA THR A 257 -11.99 -15.57 11.08
C THR A 257 -11.30 -16.73 10.36
N PHE A 258 -10.24 -16.46 9.60
CA PHE A 258 -9.50 -17.46 8.83
C PHE A 258 -8.85 -18.50 9.74
N LEU A 259 -8.30 -18.08 10.90
CA LEU A 259 -7.76 -18.98 11.92
C LEU A 259 -8.76 -20.04 12.40
N LYS A 260 -10.07 -19.76 12.36
CA LYS A 260 -11.12 -20.70 12.78
C LYS A 260 -11.56 -21.65 11.68
N VAL A 261 -11.43 -21.26 10.40
CA VAL A 261 -12.01 -22.01 9.28
C VAL A 261 -10.98 -22.70 8.39
N MET A 262 -9.73 -22.23 8.32
CA MET A 262 -8.77 -22.69 7.30
C MET A 262 -8.53 -24.22 7.32
N GLU A 263 -8.31 -24.80 8.50
CA GLU A 263 -8.05 -26.23 8.64
C GLU A 263 -9.35 -27.01 8.81
N PRO A 264 -10.27 -26.66 9.75
CA PRO A 264 -11.47 -27.46 9.99
C PRO A 264 -12.45 -27.49 8.81
N LYS A 265 -12.52 -26.41 8.02
CA LYS A 265 -13.47 -26.27 6.90
C LYS A 265 -12.81 -26.49 5.55
N TYR A 266 -11.60 -25.99 5.34
CA TYR A 266 -10.93 -26.01 4.04
C TYR A 266 -9.74 -26.98 3.95
N GLY A 267 -9.35 -27.63 5.07
CA GLY A 267 -8.24 -28.56 5.08
C GLY A 267 -6.88 -27.93 4.76
N ILE A 268 -6.77 -26.61 4.83
CA ILE A 268 -5.54 -25.87 4.58
C ILE A 268 -4.68 -25.93 5.84
N LYS A 269 -3.55 -26.64 5.75
CA LYS A 269 -2.54 -26.68 6.80
C LYS A 269 -1.45 -25.67 6.47
N ILE A 270 -1.16 -24.78 7.42
CA ILE A 270 -0.11 -23.76 7.29
C ILE A 270 1.04 -24.07 8.24
N LEU A 271 2.26 -23.77 7.80
CA LEU A 271 3.48 -23.97 8.58
C LEU A 271 3.69 -22.89 9.66
N ASP A 272 2.94 -21.80 9.56
CA ASP A 272 3.01 -20.65 10.44
C ASP A 272 1.60 -20.08 10.59
N ARG A 273 1.13 -19.84 11.82
CA ARG A 273 -0.21 -19.29 12.09
C ARG A 273 -0.44 -17.91 11.46
N GLU A 274 0.63 -17.16 11.23
CA GLU A 274 0.56 -15.83 10.62
C GLU A 274 0.19 -15.89 9.12
N LEU A 275 0.29 -17.07 8.48
CA LEU A 275 -0.18 -17.34 7.12
C LEU A 275 -1.67 -17.71 7.02
N ALA A 276 -2.47 -17.32 8.02
CA ALA A 276 -3.90 -17.59 7.99
C ALA A 276 -4.53 -17.09 6.68
N CYS A 277 -5.27 -17.98 6.02
CA CYS A 277 -5.84 -17.74 4.71
C CYS A 277 -7.14 -18.52 4.53
N ALA A 278 -7.89 -18.16 3.50
CA ALA A 278 -9.05 -18.89 3.03
C ALA A 278 -9.03 -18.97 1.49
N PRO A 279 -9.67 -19.97 0.86
CA PRO A 279 -9.85 -19.98 -0.59
C PRO A 279 -10.51 -18.67 -1.04
N PHE A 280 -10.00 -18.06 -2.12
CA PHE A 280 -10.47 -16.75 -2.58
C PHE A 280 -11.98 -16.74 -2.84
N ASP A 281 -12.51 -17.80 -3.45
CA ASP A 281 -13.93 -17.95 -3.79
C ASP A 281 -14.83 -18.42 -2.64
N SER A 282 -14.26 -18.69 -1.46
CA SER A 282 -15.06 -19.04 -0.29
C SER A 282 -15.87 -17.84 0.23
N PRO A 283 -16.97 -18.06 1.00
CA PRO A 283 -17.70 -16.96 1.64
C PRO A 283 -16.80 -16.03 2.45
N GLU A 284 -15.92 -16.59 3.28
CA GLU A 284 -14.99 -15.83 4.11
C GLU A 284 -13.93 -15.09 3.28
N GLY A 285 -13.43 -15.72 2.19
CA GLY A 285 -12.47 -15.10 1.27
C GLY A 285 -13.06 -13.91 0.52
N ARG A 286 -14.30 -14.05 0.00
CA ARG A 286 -15.02 -12.98 -0.70
C ARG A 286 -15.40 -11.85 0.24
N ASP A 287 -15.86 -12.17 1.45
CA ASP A 287 -16.17 -11.18 2.48
C ASP A 287 -14.92 -10.39 2.88
N TYR A 288 -13.78 -11.06 3.07
CA TYR A 288 -12.51 -10.37 3.33
C TYR A 288 -12.11 -9.48 2.16
N PHE A 289 -12.20 -9.97 0.92
CA PHE A 289 -11.83 -9.19 -0.25
C PHE A 289 -12.70 -7.93 -0.38
N ALA A 290 -14.00 -8.02 -0.12
CA ALA A 290 -14.89 -6.86 -0.10
C ALA A 290 -14.57 -5.87 1.03
N ALA A 291 -14.28 -6.36 2.23
CA ALA A 291 -13.86 -5.54 3.37
C ALA A 291 -12.48 -4.88 3.18
N MET A 292 -11.53 -5.60 2.56
CA MET A 292 -10.19 -5.11 2.24
C MET A 292 -10.27 -3.99 1.20
N LYS A 293 -11.16 -4.11 0.22
CA LYS A 293 -11.49 -3.03 -0.72
C LYS A 293 -12.04 -1.77 -0.03
N CYS A 294 -12.81 -1.90 1.05
CA CYS A 294 -13.14 -0.75 1.90
C CYS A 294 -11.87 -0.10 2.50
N GLY A 295 -10.90 -0.92 2.93
CA GLY A 295 -9.59 -0.46 3.41
C GLY A 295 -8.83 0.33 2.34
N LEU A 296 -8.81 -0.17 1.10
CA LEU A 296 -8.24 0.54 -0.05
C LEU A 296 -8.87 1.93 -0.22
N ASN A 297 -10.19 1.97 -0.31
CA ASN A 297 -10.95 3.20 -0.51
C ASN A 297 -10.79 4.20 0.64
N MET A 298 -10.79 3.73 1.89
CA MET A 298 -10.50 4.57 3.06
C MET A 298 -9.14 5.25 2.92
N SER A 299 -8.11 4.52 2.50
CA SER A 299 -6.76 5.07 2.33
C SER A 299 -6.68 6.09 1.18
N PHE A 300 -7.32 5.80 0.04
CA PHE A 300 -7.39 6.77 -1.07
C PHE A 300 -8.09 8.07 -0.64
N ALA A 301 -9.20 7.97 0.08
CA ALA A 301 -9.89 9.11 0.66
C ALA A 301 -9.02 9.86 1.68
N ASN A 302 -8.32 9.14 2.56
CA ASN A 302 -7.41 9.72 3.53
C ASN A 302 -6.30 10.56 2.85
N ARG A 303 -5.66 10.00 1.82
CA ARG A 303 -4.62 10.69 1.05
C ARG A 303 -5.17 11.87 0.27
N GLN A 304 -6.40 11.77 -0.26
CA GLN A 304 -7.06 12.87 -0.96
C GLN A 304 -7.35 14.07 -0.04
N VAL A 305 -7.81 13.79 1.17
CA VAL A 305 -8.06 14.81 2.20
C VAL A 305 -6.77 15.49 2.65
N ILE A 306 -5.68 14.72 2.80
CA ILE A 306 -4.35 15.27 3.12
C ILE A 306 -3.83 16.14 1.98
N LEU A 307 -3.95 15.70 0.73
CA LEU A 307 -3.55 16.48 -0.45
C LEU A 307 -4.25 17.85 -0.47
N HIS A 308 -5.55 17.88 -0.19
CA HIS A 308 -6.30 19.13 -0.11
C HIS A 308 -5.73 20.07 0.97
N ARG A 309 -5.41 19.55 2.17
CA ARG A 309 -4.77 20.36 3.23
C ARG A 309 -3.39 20.88 2.85
N ILE A 310 -2.59 20.08 2.15
CA ILE A 310 -1.28 20.52 1.66
C ILE A 310 -1.44 21.72 0.70
N ARG A 311 -2.41 21.63 -0.22
CA ARG A 311 -2.73 22.72 -1.16
C ARG A 311 -3.15 24.00 -0.43
N GLU A 312 -4.00 23.91 0.58
CA GLU A 312 -4.40 25.07 1.39
C GLU A 312 -3.22 25.71 2.12
N VAL A 313 -2.34 24.91 2.74
CA VAL A 313 -1.17 25.42 3.47
C VAL A 313 -0.21 26.16 2.54
N PHE A 314 0.13 25.58 1.38
CA PHE A 314 0.98 26.27 0.41
C PHE A 314 0.30 27.54 -0.12
N SER A 315 -1.00 27.48 -0.38
CA SER A 315 -1.74 28.66 -0.85
C SER A 315 -1.70 29.80 0.16
N GLN A 316 -1.85 29.47 1.45
CA GLN A 316 -1.75 30.43 2.55
C GLN A 316 -0.36 31.05 2.66
N VAL A 317 0.70 30.25 2.60
CA VAL A 317 2.08 30.75 2.77
C VAL A 317 2.49 31.66 1.61
N PHE A 318 2.15 31.29 0.38
CA PHE A 318 2.59 31.98 -0.83
C PHE A 318 1.60 33.06 -1.33
N GLY A 319 0.38 33.12 -0.78
CA GLY A 319 -0.63 34.08 -1.22
C GLY A 319 -1.07 33.88 -2.67
N ARG A 320 -0.96 32.65 -3.18
CA ARG A 320 -1.32 32.20 -4.53
C ARG A 320 -2.23 30.99 -4.40
N SER A 321 -3.18 30.81 -5.30
CA SER A 321 -3.96 29.58 -5.35
C SER A 321 -3.08 28.37 -5.64
N ALA A 322 -3.53 27.17 -5.24
CA ALA A 322 -2.84 25.93 -5.53
C ALA A 322 -2.71 25.67 -7.04
N GLU A 323 -3.68 26.12 -7.83
CA GLU A 323 -3.68 26.11 -9.28
C GLU A 323 -2.57 27.00 -9.85
N GLU A 324 -2.42 28.24 -9.35
CA GLU A 324 -1.32 29.13 -9.73
C GLU A 324 0.04 28.59 -9.32
N LEU A 325 0.11 27.84 -8.21
CA LEU A 325 1.31 27.13 -7.76
C LEU A 325 1.57 25.83 -8.51
N GLU A 326 0.70 25.46 -9.47
CA GLU A 326 0.75 24.22 -10.24
C GLU A 326 0.92 22.99 -9.36
N MET A 327 0.13 22.93 -8.28
CA MET A 327 0.14 21.84 -7.28
C MET A 327 -0.53 20.56 -7.80
N ARG A 328 0.03 20.02 -8.89
CA ARG A 328 -0.50 18.86 -9.65
C ARG A 328 0.06 17.55 -9.11
N MET A 329 -0.79 16.54 -9.01
CA MET A 329 -0.36 15.20 -8.63
C MET A 329 0.53 14.61 -9.72
N VAL A 330 1.53 13.83 -9.32
CA VAL A 330 2.28 12.97 -10.24
C VAL A 330 1.57 11.62 -10.31
N TYR A 331 1.45 10.96 -9.14
CA TYR A 331 0.73 9.71 -9.01
C TYR A 331 0.49 9.35 -7.54
N ASP A 332 -0.48 8.46 -7.29
CA ASP A 332 -0.73 7.78 -6.02
C ASP A 332 -0.72 6.26 -6.22
N VAL A 333 0.08 5.55 -5.43
CA VAL A 333 0.30 4.11 -5.56
C VAL A 333 0.28 3.39 -4.20
N SER A 334 -0.36 2.23 -4.17
CA SER A 334 -0.36 1.31 -3.04
C SER A 334 0.90 0.45 -3.00
N HIS A 335 1.37 0.10 -1.80
CA HIS A 335 2.35 -0.99 -1.63
C HIS A 335 1.87 -2.14 -0.72
N ASN A 336 0.65 -2.04 -0.18
CA ASN A 336 0.01 -3.07 0.67
C ASN A 336 -1.38 -3.38 0.12
N THR A 337 -1.49 -4.27 -0.86
CA THR A 337 -2.77 -4.55 -1.53
C THR A 337 -2.81 -5.96 -2.11
N ALA A 338 -4.02 -6.43 -2.42
CA ALA A 338 -4.24 -7.59 -3.29
C ALA A 338 -5.21 -7.20 -4.40
N LYS A 339 -4.89 -7.63 -5.63
CA LYS A 339 -5.64 -7.29 -6.83
C LYS A 339 -5.95 -8.52 -7.64
N LEU A 340 -7.10 -8.49 -8.32
CA LEU A 340 -7.42 -9.45 -9.37
C LEU A 340 -6.88 -8.89 -10.69
N GLU A 341 -5.89 -9.56 -11.24
CA GLU A 341 -5.19 -9.14 -12.46
C GLU A 341 -5.16 -10.28 -13.46
N ARG A 342 -5.01 -9.96 -14.75
CA ARG A 342 -4.83 -10.98 -15.78
C ARG A 342 -3.35 -11.06 -16.14
N HIS A 343 -2.78 -12.25 -16.04
CA HIS A 343 -1.37 -12.50 -16.31
C HIS A 343 -1.21 -13.70 -17.25
N VAL A 344 -0.20 -13.63 -18.13
CA VAL A 344 0.18 -14.77 -18.96
C VAL A 344 1.20 -15.61 -18.20
N VAL A 345 0.81 -16.84 -17.84
CA VAL A 345 1.63 -17.81 -17.12
C VAL A 345 1.82 -19.04 -18.01
N ASP A 346 3.06 -19.32 -18.39
CA ASP A 346 3.44 -20.45 -19.25
C ASP A 346 2.60 -20.52 -20.55
N GLY A 347 2.33 -19.34 -21.13
CA GLY A 347 1.57 -19.18 -22.37
C GLY A 347 0.04 -19.27 -22.21
N LYS A 348 -0.48 -19.34 -20.97
CA LYS A 348 -1.92 -19.36 -20.69
C LYS A 348 -2.34 -18.11 -19.91
N ASP A 349 -3.49 -17.55 -20.27
CA ASP A 349 -4.11 -16.49 -19.49
C ASP A 349 -4.61 -17.05 -18.17
N LYS A 350 -4.12 -16.48 -17.06
CA LYS A 350 -4.55 -16.77 -15.69
C LYS A 350 -5.09 -15.50 -15.04
N LYS A 351 -5.97 -15.68 -14.05
CA LYS A 351 -6.61 -14.60 -13.29
C LYS A 351 -6.38 -14.80 -11.79
#